data_AF-A0A2N2M8H5-F1
#
_entry.id   AF-A0A2N2M8H5-F1
#
_cell.length_a   1.000
_cell.length_b   1.000
_cell.length_c   1.000
_cell.angle_alpha   90.00
_cell.angle_beta   90.00
_cell.angle_gamma   90.00
#
_symmetry.space_group_name_H-M   'P 1'
#
loop_
_entity.id
_entity.type
_entity.pdbx_description
1 polymer ?
#
loop_
_entity_poly.entity_id
_entity_poly.type
_entity_poly.pdbx_seq_one_letter_code
_entity_poly.pdbx_strand_id
1 'polypeptide(L)'
;MGKNYQSLKIDRSEITPKSLYLSRRDFMRSAALTAGAAALAACAPRATESNAGSSAPVDPVNTYTDELGNPANTFQQITNYNNYYEFTTNPQGVARLAADFQTSPWEVKVYGLVNKPKTYSVEELNQLFKPEERIYRMRCVEGWSLVIPWLGFPLSRLLEAVEPTAQATHVRFETIFAPDEMPGMKSLGYPWPYQEGLRLDEANNDLTILATGM
;
A
#
# COMPACT_ATOMS: atom_id res chain seq x y z
N MET A 1 -18.32 25.26 9.18
CA MET A 1 -17.86 25.35 10.59
C MET A 1 -16.74 24.32 10.76
N GLY A 2 -15.49 24.72 10.53
CA GLY A 2 -14.35 23.79 10.47
C GLY A 2 -13.89 23.39 11.86
N LYS A 3 -13.89 22.09 12.17
CA LYS A 3 -13.18 21.57 13.35
C LYS A 3 -11.71 21.44 12.98
N ASN A 4 -10.88 22.34 13.51
CA ASN A 4 -9.43 22.23 13.44
C ASN A 4 -9.01 21.00 14.23
N TYR A 5 -8.59 19.93 13.54
CA TYR A 5 -7.92 18.80 14.18
C TYR A 5 -6.51 19.26 14.60
N GLN A 6 -6.34 19.60 15.87
CA GLN A 6 -5.01 19.76 16.46
C GLN A 6 -4.54 18.38 16.93
N SER A 7 -3.35 17.97 16.48
CA SER A 7 -2.68 16.81 17.06
C SER A 7 -2.51 17.02 18.55
N LEU A 8 -2.92 16.05 19.36
CA LEU A 8 -2.70 16.08 20.82
C LEU A 8 -1.20 16.30 21.07
N LYS A 9 -0.85 17.38 21.77
CA LYS A 9 0.53 17.60 22.24
C LYS A 9 0.82 16.55 23.31
N ILE A 10 1.60 15.54 22.96
CA ILE A 10 2.11 14.54 23.90
C ILE A 10 3.31 15.15 24.59
N ASP A 11 3.25 15.24 25.92
CA ASP A 11 4.38 15.72 26.72
C ASP A 11 5.51 14.69 26.65
N ARG A 12 6.78 15.13 26.64
CA ARG A 12 7.93 14.22 26.58
C ARG A 12 7.95 13.23 27.75
N SER A 13 7.34 13.60 28.88
CA SER A 13 7.17 12.74 30.05
C SER A 13 6.20 11.57 29.84
N GLU A 14 5.28 11.66 28.88
CA GLU A 14 4.33 10.60 28.53
C GLU A 14 4.93 9.59 27.53
N ILE A 15 6.04 9.96 26.88
CA ILE A 15 6.76 9.08 25.96
C ILE A 15 7.59 8.10 26.80
N THR A 16 7.38 6.80 26.59
CA THR A 16 8.15 5.76 27.28
C THR A 16 9.65 5.98 27.05
N PRO A 17 10.45 6.14 28.11
CA PRO A 17 11.90 6.29 27.98
C PRO A 17 12.52 5.15 27.18
N LYS A 18 13.45 5.49 26.28
CA LYS A 18 14.11 4.54 25.37
C LYS A 18 14.73 3.34 26.10
N SER A 19 15.33 3.57 27.27
CA SER A 19 15.92 2.51 28.10
C SER A 19 14.88 1.49 28.58
N LEU A 20 13.70 1.94 28.98
CA LEU A 20 12.60 1.07 29.42
C LEU A 20 12.00 0.30 28.24
N TYR A 21 11.85 0.93 27.08
CA TYR A 21 11.42 0.24 25.86
C TYR A 21 12.38 -0.89 25.46
N LEU A 22 13.70 -0.62 25.47
CA LEU A 22 14.72 -1.62 25.14
C LEU A 22 14.74 -2.76 26.17
N SER A 23 14.68 -2.44 27.47
CA SER A 23 14.66 -3.44 28.55
C SER A 23 13.46 -4.39 28.47
N ARG A 24 12.27 -3.86 28.12
CA ARG A 24 11.07 -4.68 27.89
C ARG A 24 11.27 -5.64 26.71
N ARG A 25 11.92 -5.18 25.64
CA ARG A 25 12.19 -6.01 24.45
C ARG A 25 13.20 -7.11 24.75
N ASP A 26 14.22 -6.82 25.56
CA ASP A 26 15.19 -7.82 26.01
C ASP A 26 14.55 -8.86 26.94
N PHE A 27 13.66 -8.43 27.84
CA PHE A 27 12.85 -9.35 28.66
C PHE A 27 11.98 -10.28 27.81
N MET A 28 11.26 -9.75 26.81
CA MET A 28 10.42 -10.57 25.93
C MET A 28 11.24 -11.58 25.11
N ARG A 29 12.43 -11.18 24.62
CA ARG A 29 13.37 -12.12 23.96
C ARG A 29 13.81 -13.24 24.90
N SER A 30 14.15 -12.88 26.14
CA SER A 30 14.56 -13.82 27.18
C SER A 30 13.44 -14.82 27.51
N ALA A 31 12.21 -14.34 27.66
CA ALA A 31 11.05 -15.16 27.94
C ALA A 31 10.72 -16.12 26.79
N ALA A 32 10.79 -15.65 25.53
CA ALA A 32 10.56 -16.48 24.35
C ALA A 32 11.59 -17.61 24.21
N LEU A 33 12.87 -17.32 24.48
CA LEU A 33 13.94 -18.33 24.48
C LEU A 33 13.72 -19.39 25.57
N THR A 34 13.28 -18.97 26.75
CA THR A 34 13.03 -19.88 27.89
C THR A 34 11.81 -20.77 27.64
N ALA A 35 10.74 -20.22 27.06
CA ALA A 35 9.54 -20.99 26.67
C ALA A 35 9.81 -21.96 25.50
N GLY A 36 10.62 -21.53 24.51
CA GLY A 36 11.01 -22.37 23.38
C GLY A 36 11.89 -23.56 23.78
N ALA A 37 12.80 -23.36 24.74
CA ALA A 37 13.65 -24.44 25.27
C ALA A 37 12.84 -25.49 26.06
N ALA A 38 11.79 -25.06 26.78
CA ALA A 38 10.90 -25.98 27.50
C ALA A 38 10.02 -26.82 26.54
N ALA A 39 9.62 -26.27 25.39
CA ALA A 39 8.82 -27.00 24.39
C ALA A 39 9.66 -28.04 23.61
N LEU A 40 10.95 -27.79 23.39
CA LEU A 40 11.85 -28.70 22.64
C LEU A 40 12.29 -29.92 23.46
N ALA A 41 12.18 -29.90 24.79
CA ALA A 41 12.48 -31.05 25.64
C ALA A 41 11.33 -32.09 25.70
N ALA A 42 10.12 -31.73 25.27
CA ALA A 42 8.93 -32.59 25.33
C ALA A 42 8.61 -33.32 24.01
N CYS A 43 9.27 -32.97 22.91
CA CYS A 43 8.98 -33.50 21.58
C CYS A 43 10.26 -33.97 20.86
N ALA A 44 10.81 -35.11 21.28
CA ALA A 44 11.77 -35.84 20.46
C ALA A 44 11.02 -36.44 19.23
N PRO A 45 11.39 -36.15 17.98
CA PRO A 45 10.68 -36.70 16.82
C PRO A 45 11.08 -38.16 16.58
N ARG A 46 10.08 -39.01 16.40
CA ARG A 46 10.23 -40.36 15.82
C ARG A 46 10.21 -40.19 14.29
N ALA A 47 11.22 -40.72 13.61
CA ALA A 47 11.30 -40.65 12.15
C ALA A 47 10.13 -41.40 11.50
N THR A 48 9.36 -40.69 10.68
CA THR A 48 8.41 -41.27 9.73
C THR A 48 8.83 -40.85 8.34
N GLU A 49 9.05 -41.85 7.49
CA GLU A 49 9.36 -41.70 6.08
C GLU A 49 8.23 -40.95 5.37
N SER A 50 8.54 -39.79 4.79
CA SER A 50 7.63 -39.05 3.94
C SER A 50 7.76 -39.52 2.50
N ASN A 51 6.69 -40.11 1.97
CA ASN A 51 6.53 -40.40 0.55
C ASN A 51 6.68 -39.11 -0.26
N ALA A 52 7.68 -39.09 -1.13
CA ALA A 52 7.80 -38.14 -2.23
C ALA A 52 6.73 -38.46 -3.28
N GLY A 53 5.93 -37.46 -3.65
CA GLY A 53 4.94 -37.64 -4.72
C GLY A 53 3.83 -36.61 -4.71
N SER A 54 4.16 -35.34 -4.91
CA SER A 54 3.24 -34.36 -5.47
C SER A 54 4.06 -33.24 -6.09
N SER A 55 4.26 -33.31 -7.41
CA SER A 55 4.62 -32.16 -8.20
C SER A 55 3.47 -31.17 -8.12
N ALA A 56 3.57 -30.22 -7.20
CA ALA A 56 2.77 -29.01 -7.26
C ALA A 56 2.99 -28.39 -8.65
N PRO A 57 1.95 -27.77 -9.26
CA PRO A 57 2.15 -26.96 -10.45
C PRO A 57 3.23 -25.95 -10.12
N VAL A 58 4.34 -25.99 -10.85
CA VAL A 58 5.37 -24.96 -10.76
C VAL A 58 4.74 -23.74 -11.42
N ASP A 59 4.22 -22.83 -10.59
CA ASP A 59 3.89 -21.48 -11.06
C ASP A 59 5.09 -20.98 -11.87
N PRO A 60 4.87 -20.35 -13.05
CA PRO A 60 5.96 -19.87 -13.87
C PRO A 60 6.90 -19.07 -12.98
N VAL A 61 8.18 -19.46 -12.96
CA VAL A 61 9.19 -18.87 -12.08
C VAL A 61 9.14 -17.37 -12.28
N ASN A 62 8.61 -16.66 -11.27
CA ASN A 62 8.51 -15.22 -11.32
C ASN A 62 9.95 -14.68 -11.26
N THR A 63 10.44 -14.14 -12.39
CA THR A 63 11.84 -13.73 -12.53
C THR A 63 12.11 -12.37 -11.92
N TYR A 64 11.05 -11.61 -11.61
CA TYR A 64 11.16 -10.32 -10.94
C TYR A 64 11.61 -10.50 -9.49
N THR A 65 12.61 -9.69 -9.11
CA THR A 65 13.10 -9.61 -7.74
C THR A 65 13.21 -8.16 -7.31
N ASP A 66 13.02 -7.91 -6.02
CA ASP A 66 13.29 -6.59 -5.45
C ASP A 66 14.80 -6.31 -5.35
N GLU A 67 15.16 -5.13 -4.87
CA GLU A 67 16.55 -4.69 -4.70
C GLU A 67 17.39 -5.57 -3.75
N LEU A 68 16.73 -6.43 -2.96
CA LEU A 68 17.34 -7.36 -2.02
C LEU A 68 17.32 -8.81 -2.53
N GLY A 69 16.82 -9.06 -3.74
CA GLY A 69 16.71 -10.38 -4.33
C GLY A 69 15.50 -11.19 -3.87
N ASN A 70 14.53 -10.59 -3.19
CA ASN A 70 13.28 -11.30 -2.85
C ASN A 70 12.42 -11.44 -4.10
N PRO A 71 11.85 -12.62 -4.37
CA PRO A 71 11.00 -12.84 -5.53
C PRO A 71 9.71 -12.03 -5.44
N ALA A 72 9.22 -11.57 -6.58
CA ALA A 72 7.90 -10.95 -6.70
C ALA A 72 6.79 -11.93 -6.29
N ASN A 73 5.78 -11.40 -5.60
CA ASN A 73 4.59 -12.17 -5.23
C ASN A 73 3.82 -12.59 -6.48
N THR A 74 3.03 -13.66 -6.38
CA THR A 74 2.20 -14.09 -7.51
C THR A 74 1.07 -13.09 -7.74
N PHE A 75 0.57 -12.99 -8.98
CA PHE A 75 -0.57 -12.13 -9.31
C PHE A 75 -1.78 -12.40 -8.40
N GLN A 76 -2.04 -13.66 -8.07
CA GLN A 76 -3.12 -14.05 -7.17
C GLN A 76 -2.92 -13.50 -5.75
N GLN A 77 -1.70 -13.56 -5.20
CA GLN A 77 -1.39 -12.98 -3.90
C GLN A 77 -1.59 -11.47 -3.88
N ILE A 78 -1.16 -10.79 -4.95
CA ILE A 78 -1.26 -9.33 -5.08
C ILE A 78 -2.73 -8.88 -5.20
N THR A 79 -3.57 -9.64 -5.89
CA THR A 79 -4.95 -9.24 -6.24
C THR A 79 -6.04 -9.78 -5.32
N ASN A 80 -5.72 -10.64 -4.34
CA ASN A 80 -6.71 -11.26 -3.44
C ASN A 80 -6.49 -10.98 -1.95
N TYR A 81 -5.52 -10.13 -1.60
CA TYR A 81 -5.31 -9.66 -0.23
C TYR A 81 -5.07 -8.15 -0.26
N ASN A 82 -6.16 -7.37 -0.20
CA ASN A 82 -6.14 -5.93 -0.45
C ASN A 82 -6.91 -5.17 0.62
N ASN A 83 -6.36 -4.04 1.05
CA ASN A 83 -7.11 -3.08 1.86
C ASN A 83 -7.74 -2.04 0.93
N TYR A 84 -9.04 -2.17 0.69
CA TYR A 84 -9.83 -1.21 -0.08
C TYR A 84 -11.22 -1.07 0.55
N TYR A 85 -11.30 -0.19 1.55
CA TYR A 85 -12.42 -0.14 2.49
C TYR A 85 -13.71 0.38 1.86
N GLU A 86 -13.61 1.08 0.74
CA GLU A 86 -14.71 1.42 -0.15
C GLU A 86 -15.54 0.19 -0.54
N PHE A 87 -14.94 -1.00 -0.61
CA PHE A 87 -15.64 -2.26 -0.83
C PHE A 87 -15.89 -3.02 0.47
N THR A 88 -14.86 -3.26 1.27
CA THR A 88 -14.96 -4.01 2.52
C THR A 88 -13.70 -3.86 3.38
N THR A 89 -13.85 -4.04 4.70
CA THR A 89 -12.71 -4.13 5.63
C THR A 89 -12.10 -5.53 5.72
N ASN A 90 -12.70 -6.55 5.09
CA ASN A 90 -12.11 -7.87 4.98
C ASN A 90 -11.13 -7.92 3.79
N PRO A 91 -9.80 -8.09 4.00
CA PRO A 91 -8.82 -8.02 2.92
C PRO A 91 -9.03 -9.05 1.80
N GLN A 92 -9.62 -10.20 2.12
CA GLN A 92 -9.93 -11.27 1.16
C GLN A 92 -11.26 -11.06 0.43
N GLY A 93 -12.08 -10.10 0.87
CA GLY A 93 -13.39 -9.81 0.29
C GLY A 93 -13.35 -8.79 -0.85
N VAL A 94 -12.29 -7.98 -0.94
CA VAL A 94 -12.18 -6.87 -1.91
C VAL A 94 -12.26 -7.37 -3.34
N ALA A 95 -11.45 -8.38 -3.71
CA ALA A 95 -11.37 -8.88 -5.09
C ALA A 95 -12.75 -9.27 -5.66
N ARG A 96 -13.56 -9.96 -4.86
CA ARG A 96 -14.93 -10.35 -5.25
C ARG A 96 -15.86 -9.16 -5.41
N LEU A 97 -15.78 -8.17 -4.51
CA LEU A 97 -16.70 -7.03 -4.49
C LEU A 97 -16.33 -5.97 -5.54
N ALA A 98 -15.06 -5.87 -5.92
CA ALA A 98 -14.56 -4.93 -6.92
C ALA A 98 -14.60 -5.49 -8.36
N ALA A 99 -14.97 -6.76 -8.56
CA ALA A 99 -14.87 -7.46 -9.85
C ALA A 99 -15.62 -6.75 -10.99
N ASP A 100 -16.78 -6.16 -10.70
CA ASP A 100 -17.64 -5.49 -11.67
C ASP A 100 -17.55 -3.94 -11.61
N PHE A 101 -16.56 -3.41 -10.87
CA PHE A 101 -16.40 -1.97 -10.72
C PHE A 101 -16.01 -1.32 -12.06
N GLN A 102 -16.77 -0.29 -12.47
CA GLN A 102 -16.57 0.33 -13.77
C GLN A 102 -15.40 1.34 -13.72
N THR A 103 -14.26 0.94 -14.28
CA THR A 103 -13.04 1.77 -14.31
C THR A 103 -12.79 2.43 -15.67
N SER A 104 -13.71 2.31 -16.63
CA SER A 104 -13.58 2.95 -17.95
C SER A 104 -14.94 3.35 -18.52
N PRO A 105 -15.08 4.58 -19.07
CA PRO A 105 -14.07 5.64 -19.12
C PRO A 105 -13.77 6.20 -17.72
N TRP A 106 -12.56 6.73 -17.51
CA TRP A 106 -12.16 7.33 -16.23
C TRP A 106 -11.39 8.62 -16.43
N GLU A 107 -11.71 9.61 -15.60
CA GLU A 107 -11.12 10.94 -15.66
C GLU A 107 -10.34 11.26 -14.37
N VAL A 108 -9.17 11.85 -14.54
CA VAL A 108 -8.33 12.37 -13.46
C VAL A 108 -8.22 13.87 -13.61
N LYS A 109 -8.79 14.61 -12.66
CA LYS A 109 -8.78 16.07 -12.65
C LYS A 109 -7.60 16.60 -11.82
N VAL A 110 -6.73 17.39 -12.45
CA VAL A 110 -5.63 18.10 -11.77
C VAL A 110 -5.97 19.59 -11.72
N TYR A 111 -6.07 20.13 -10.51
CA TYR A 111 -6.51 21.51 -10.25
C TYR A 111 -5.88 22.07 -8.96
N GLY A 112 -6.21 23.32 -8.63
CA GLY A 112 -5.71 24.01 -7.43
C GLY A 112 -4.59 24.98 -7.79
N LEU A 113 -3.49 24.95 -7.05
CA LEU A 113 -2.35 25.85 -7.20
C LEU A 113 -1.42 25.42 -8.35
N VAL A 114 -1.95 25.34 -9.57
CA VAL A 114 -1.24 24.94 -10.80
C VAL A 114 -1.52 25.96 -11.92
N ASN A 115 -0.56 26.18 -12.83
CA ASN A 115 -0.75 27.11 -13.94
C ASN A 115 -1.53 26.50 -15.10
N LYS A 116 -1.48 25.17 -15.26
CA LYS A 116 -2.12 24.43 -16.36
C LYS A 116 -3.07 23.36 -15.81
N PRO A 117 -4.20 23.74 -15.19
CA PRO A 117 -5.19 22.77 -14.72
C PRO A 117 -5.78 22.01 -15.92
N LYS A 118 -5.93 20.70 -15.76
CA LYS A 118 -6.40 19.82 -16.82
C LYS A 118 -7.10 18.58 -16.25
N THR A 119 -8.12 18.13 -16.95
CA THR A 119 -8.70 16.79 -16.78
C THR A 119 -8.11 15.88 -17.84
N TYR A 120 -7.59 14.74 -17.43
CA TYR A 120 -7.01 13.72 -18.31
C TYR A 120 -7.87 12.46 -18.28
N SER A 121 -7.95 11.74 -19.40
CA SER A 121 -8.35 10.33 -19.33
C SER A 121 -7.14 9.47 -18.92
N VAL A 122 -7.40 8.26 -18.40
CA VAL A 122 -6.30 7.31 -18.06
C VAL A 122 -5.49 6.92 -19.31
N GLU A 123 -6.16 6.77 -20.45
CA GLU A 123 -5.52 6.48 -21.74
C GLU A 123 -4.61 7.63 -22.17
N GLU A 124 -5.04 8.88 -21.99
CA GLU A 124 -4.24 10.06 -22.29
C GLU A 124 -2.99 10.13 -21.40
N LEU A 125 -3.13 9.88 -20.09
CA LEU A 125 -1.99 9.84 -19.17
C LEU A 125 -0.95 8.80 -19.60
N ASN A 126 -1.40 7.59 -19.95
CA ASN A 126 -0.52 6.52 -20.41
C ASN A 126 0.18 6.88 -21.74
N GLN A 127 -0.50 7.55 -22.66
CA GLN A 127 0.10 7.99 -23.93
C GLN A 127 1.13 9.11 -23.74
N LEU A 128 0.83 10.09 -22.90
CA LEU A 128 1.69 11.25 -22.67
C LEU A 128 2.95 10.89 -21.88
N PHE A 129 2.82 10.12 -20.80
CA PHE A 129 3.90 9.92 -19.84
C PHE A 129 4.62 8.58 -19.95
N LYS A 130 4.06 7.63 -20.72
CA LYS A 130 4.58 6.30 -21.02
C LYS A 130 4.90 5.47 -19.77
N PRO A 131 4.04 4.50 -19.41
CA PRO A 131 4.29 3.65 -18.26
C PRO A 131 5.60 2.86 -18.37
N GLU A 132 6.27 2.72 -17.25
CA GLU A 132 7.45 1.92 -17.01
C GLU A 132 7.17 0.94 -15.88
N GLU A 133 7.84 -0.21 -15.95
CA GLU A 133 7.73 -1.23 -14.92
C GLU A 133 8.70 -0.91 -13.76
N ARG A 134 8.19 -0.98 -12.53
CA ARG A 134 8.96 -0.76 -11.31
C ARG A 134 8.62 -1.80 -10.25
N ILE A 135 9.61 -2.61 -9.89
CA ILE A 135 9.47 -3.67 -8.89
C ILE A 135 9.66 -3.04 -7.51
N TYR A 136 8.57 -2.83 -6.79
CA TYR A 136 8.59 -2.19 -5.47
C TYR A 136 8.08 -3.09 -4.37
N ARG A 137 8.60 -2.81 -3.18
CA ARG A 137 8.16 -3.41 -1.93
C ARG A 137 7.07 -2.53 -1.34
N MET A 138 5.84 -3.02 -1.34
CA MET A 138 4.74 -2.37 -0.66
C MET A 138 4.66 -2.89 0.79
N ARG A 139 4.61 -1.97 1.75
CA ARG A 139 4.57 -2.28 3.19
C ARG A 139 3.32 -1.69 3.80
N CYS A 140 2.40 -2.55 4.24
CA CYS A 140 1.20 -2.11 4.95
C CYS A 140 1.54 -1.73 6.40
N VAL A 141 0.81 -0.81 7.02
CA VAL A 141 0.98 -0.51 8.46
C VAL A 141 0.68 -1.72 9.35
N GLU A 142 -0.15 -2.66 8.89
CA GLU A 142 -0.64 -3.83 9.66
C GLU A 142 0.37 -4.97 9.84
N GLY A 143 1.59 -4.84 9.33
CA GLY A 143 2.64 -5.84 9.56
C GLY A 143 2.99 -6.76 8.38
N TRP A 144 2.29 -6.65 7.25
CA TRP A 144 2.57 -7.43 6.03
C TRP A 144 3.19 -6.58 4.90
N SER A 145 3.77 -7.25 3.91
CA SER A 145 4.39 -6.62 2.73
C SER A 145 4.31 -7.53 1.50
N LEU A 146 4.40 -6.93 0.33
CA LEU A 146 4.48 -7.62 -0.96
C LEU A 146 5.58 -7.01 -1.83
N VAL A 147 6.17 -7.81 -2.71
CA VAL A 147 6.99 -7.36 -3.83
C VAL A 147 6.11 -7.37 -5.08
N ILE A 148 5.90 -6.20 -5.67
CA ILE A 148 4.91 -5.96 -6.74
C ILE A 148 5.62 -5.31 -7.94
N PRO A 149 5.55 -5.91 -9.14
CA PRO A 149 5.92 -5.24 -10.37
C PRO A 149 4.81 -4.25 -10.74
N TRP A 150 4.97 -2.97 -10.43
CA TRP A 150 4.00 -1.94 -10.81
C TRP A 150 4.26 -1.47 -12.24
N LEU A 151 3.18 -1.13 -12.96
CA LEU A 151 3.25 -0.42 -14.23
C LEU A 151 2.65 0.98 -14.04
N GLY A 152 3.42 2.02 -14.31
CA GLY A 152 2.99 3.40 -14.12
C GLY A 152 4.05 4.40 -14.54
N PHE A 153 3.88 5.68 -14.22
CA PHE A 153 4.88 6.70 -14.53
C PHE A 153 5.16 7.58 -13.30
N PRO A 154 6.36 8.20 -13.20
CA PRO A 154 6.68 9.09 -12.09
C PRO A 154 5.69 10.24 -11.99
N LEU A 155 5.16 10.49 -10.79
CA LEU A 155 4.20 11.57 -10.53
C LEU A 155 4.78 12.94 -10.89
N SER A 156 6.09 13.11 -10.74
CA SER A 156 6.83 14.31 -11.13
C SER A 156 6.60 14.71 -12.59
N ARG A 157 6.43 13.77 -13.52
CA ARG A 157 6.14 14.08 -14.94
C ARG A 157 4.78 14.76 -15.12
N LEU A 158 3.77 14.32 -14.35
CA LEU A 158 2.46 14.98 -14.34
C LEU A 158 2.53 16.36 -13.70
N LEU A 159 3.28 16.49 -12.59
CA LEU A 159 3.48 17.77 -11.92
C LEU A 159 4.20 18.76 -12.84
N GLU A 160 5.24 18.35 -13.56
CA GLU A 160 5.90 19.20 -14.56
C GLU A 160 4.93 19.71 -15.63
N ALA A 161 4.04 18.84 -16.13
CA ALA A 161 3.08 19.20 -17.17
C ALA A 161 2.03 20.23 -16.72
N VAL A 162 1.62 20.19 -15.45
CA VAL A 162 0.59 21.11 -14.90
C VAL A 162 1.18 22.37 -14.27
N GLU A 163 2.50 22.42 -14.06
CA GLU A 163 3.25 23.56 -13.53
C GLU A 163 2.70 24.10 -12.19
N PRO A 164 2.94 23.42 -11.05
CA PRO A 164 2.61 23.92 -9.72
C PRO A 164 3.16 25.33 -9.50
N THR A 165 2.33 26.21 -8.94
CA THR A 165 2.74 27.58 -8.60
C THR A 165 3.73 27.58 -7.43
N ALA A 166 4.46 28.69 -7.24
CA ALA A 166 5.37 28.86 -6.10
C ALA A 166 4.69 28.81 -4.72
N GLN A 167 3.35 28.90 -4.65
CA GLN A 167 2.58 28.79 -3.41
C GLN A 167 2.19 27.35 -3.07
N ALA A 168 2.32 26.41 -4.02
CA ALA A 168 2.01 25.01 -3.79
C ALA A 168 3.05 24.37 -2.85
N THR A 169 2.60 23.74 -1.77
CA THR A 169 3.47 23.06 -0.80
C THR A 169 3.20 21.57 -0.67
N HIS A 170 2.01 21.13 -1.10
CA HIS A 170 1.54 19.75 -1.00
C HIS A 170 0.70 19.39 -2.22
N VAL A 171 0.62 18.10 -2.50
CA VAL A 171 -0.32 17.51 -3.45
C VAL A 171 -1.37 16.77 -2.65
N ARG A 172 -2.65 16.99 -2.94
CA ARG A 172 -3.79 16.26 -2.35
C ARG A 172 -4.39 15.32 -3.38
N PHE A 173 -4.60 14.08 -2.98
CA PHE A 173 -5.28 13.05 -3.75
C PHE A 173 -6.66 12.80 -3.14
N GLU A 174 -7.62 12.45 -3.97
CA GLU A 174 -8.98 12.13 -3.56
C GLU A 174 -9.45 10.95 -4.42
N THR A 175 -10.00 9.91 -3.79
CA THR A 175 -10.63 8.79 -4.49
C THR A 175 -12.02 9.18 -4.98
N ILE A 176 -12.60 8.40 -5.89
CA ILE A 176 -13.99 8.60 -6.31
C ILE A 176 -14.94 8.50 -5.10
N PHE A 177 -16.06 9.21 -5.16
CA PHE A 177 -17.19 9.00 -4.25
C PHE A 177 -18.35 8.34 -5.00
N ALA A 178 -18.50 7.02 -4.84
CA ALA A 178 -19.50 6.21 -5.56
C ALA A 178 -20.19 5.19 -4.63
N PRO A 179 -21.01 5.62 -3.66
CA PRO A 179 -21.60 4.73 -2.65
C PRO A 179 -22.55 3.66 -3.21
N ASP A 180 -23.05 3.83 -4.43
CA ASP A 180 -23.91 2.84 -5.09
C ASP A 180 -23.11 1.66 -5.68
N GLU A 181 -21.85 1.88 -6.06
CA GLU A 181 -20.94 0.86 -6.60
C GLU A 181 -19.96 0.34 -5.53
N MET A 182 -19.71 1.14 -4.48
CA MET A 182 -18.74 0.88 -3.41
C MET A 182 -19.46 0.66 -2.07
N PRO A 183 -19.83 -0.59 -1.72
CA PRO A 183 -20.71 -0.86 -0.58
C PRO A 183 -20.14 -0.47 0.78
N GLY A 184 -18.81 -0.48 0.94
CA GLY A 184 -18.14 -0.07 2.17
C GLY A 184 -18.28 1.42 2.47
N MET A 185 -18.55 2.25 1.46
CA MET A 185 -18.81 3.69 1.65
C MET A 185 -20.10 3.99 2.43
N LYS A 186 -21.03 3.02 2.54
CA LYS A 186 -22.26 3.17 3.34
C LYS A 186 -21.99 3.09 4.85
N SER A 187 -20.79 2.68 5.26
CA SER A 187 -20.38 2.66 6.66
C SER A 187 -20.12 4.08 7.17
N LEU A 188 -20.73 4.45 8.31
CA LEU A 188 -20.61 5.77 8.94
C LEU A 188 -19.27 6.03 9.65
N GLY A 189 -18.38 5.04 9.69
CA GLY A 189 -17.14 5.09 10.48
C GLY A 189 -15.93 5.73 9.78
N TYR A 190 -16.01 6.00 8.48
CA TYR A 190 -14.90 6.55 7.69
C TYR A 190 -15.32 7.86 6.99
N PRO A 191 -14.46 8.90 6.98
CA PRO A 191 -14.76 10.17 6.31
C PRO A 191 -14.53 10.02 4.80
N TRP A 192 -15.55 9.59 4.06
CA TRP A 192 -15.52 9.43 2.60
C TRP A 192 -15.63 10.76 1.84
N PRO A 193 -15.08 10.86 0.60
CA PRO A 193 -14.18 9.91 -0.05
C PRO A 193 -12.81 9.86 0.62
N TYR A 194 -12.05 8.79 0.38
CA TYR A 194 -10.68 8.68 0.89
C TYR A 194 -9.80 9.78 0.30
N GLN A 195 -8.96 10.37 1.15
CA GLN A 195 -8.08 11.47 0.78
C GLN A 195 -6.68 11.19 1.32
N GLU A 196 -5.68 11.65 0.59
CA GLU A 196 -4.31 11.67 1.06
C GLU A 196 -3.56 12.92 0.58
N GLY A 197 -2.36 13.16 1.08
CA GLY A 197 -1.46 14.14 0.52
C GLY A 197 0.01 13.86 0.80
N LEU A 198 0.85 14.35 -0.11
CA LEU A 198 2.29 14.33 0.00
C LEU A 198 2.82 15.76 0.04
N ARG A 199 3.96 15.97 0.70
CA ARG A 199 4.71 17.22 0.51
C ARG A 199 5.16 17.30 -0.95
N LEU A 200 5.28 18.51 -1.49
CA LEU A 200 5.56 18.69 -2.92
C LEU A 200 6.91 18.09 -3.35
N ASP A 201 7.90 18.01 -2.46
CA ASP A 201 9.19 17.36 -2.71
C ASP A 201 9.08 15.81 -2.76
N GLU A 202 8.26 15.21 -1.90
CA GLU A 202 7.94 13.78 -1.90
C GLU A 202 7.15 13.39 -3.15
N ALA A 203 6.19 14.24 -3.55
CA ALA A 203 5.43 14.06 -4.78
C ALA A 203 6.30 14.21 -6.05
N ASN A 204 7.35 15.04 -5.99
CA ASN A 204 8.35 15.19 -7.05
C ASN A 204 9.49 14.16 -6.99
N ASN A 205 9.54 13.33 -5.95
CA ASN A 205 10.55 12.29 -5.85
C ASN A 205 10.34 11.26 -6.97
N ASP A 206 11.43 10.84 -7.62
CA ASP A 206 11.35 9.87 -8.72
C ASP A 206 10.71 8.55 -8.30
N LEU A 207 10.80 8.14 -7.02
CA LEU A 207 10.19 6.90 -6.52
C LEU A 207 8.65 6.95 -6.44
N THR A 208 8.05 8.14 -6.41
CA THR A 208 6.60 8.28 -6.35
C THR A 208 6.02 8.12 -7.75
N ILE A 209 5.23 7.06 -7.96
CA ILE A 209 4.58 6.76 -9.24
C ILE A 209 3.07 6.91 -9.18
N LEU A 210 2.47 7.25 -10.32
CA LEU A 210 1.06 7.04 -10.59
C LEU A 210 0.92 5.70 -11.32
N ALA A 211 0.52 4.67 -10.57
CA ALA A 211 0.36 3.32 -11.09
C ALA A 211 -0.96 3.20 -11.88
N THR A 212 -0.88 2.66 -13.09
CA THR A 212 -2.03 2.37 -13.97
C THR A 212 -2.15 0.90 -14.33
N GLY A 213 -1.23 0.06 -13.83
CA GLY A 213 -1.26 -1.39 -13.97
C GLY A 213 -0.23 -2.08 -13.08
N MET A 214 -0.12 -3.39 -13.28
CA MET A 214 0.85 -4.32 -12.70
C MET A 214 1.17 -5.39 -13.74
#